data_AF-A0A936DB90-F1
#
_entry.id   AF-A0A936DB90-F1
#
_cell.length_a   1.000
_cell.length_b   1.000
_cell.length_c   1.000
_cell.angle_alpha   90.00
_cell.angle_beta   90.00
_cell.angle_gamma   90.00
#
_symmetry.space_group_name_H-M   'P 1'
#
loop_
_entity.id
_entity.type
_entity.pdbx_description
1 polymer ?
#
loop_
_entity_poly.entity_id
_entity_poly.type
_entity_poly.pdbx_seq_one_letter_code
_entity_poly.pdbx_strand_id
1 'polypeptide(L)'
;MSPFVRKLAFASATTLALLACRSEDRTTQVTVAITSETEIPKELDTLEVVVIDADGSESSRVLHDVQNPRFFPATLAVVPRSSRSLEGSLTVELRGYLNGKDAQVFRRAVVSYVEGRTLLLPMPLRMACFNFRGCGADETCSGGTCQPARVEASSLADYDDRKVFGRSAPESCFDEATCISGSQKVPVRPEDCTFALPEGSSREGERPRVNVSIRWKAAPSRVIVLDVDDPIEGWTVVGGDRGKLSAGVCASLLDPEPDPKKRQIYDQALDVWVSTRCAAKTGTQPYCTSNDGHVGIGATLTPP
;
A
#
# COMPACT_ATOMS: atom_id res chain seq x y z
N MET A 1 -13.64 84.46 45.39
CA MET A 1 -14.71 83.61 44.83
C MET A 1 -14.05 82.40 44.18
N SER A 2 -14.46 81.19 44.59
CA SER A 2 -14.06 79.85 44.10
C SER A 2 -14.29 79.67 42.57
N PRO A 3 -13.93 78.55 41.89
CA PRO A 3 -13.33 77.30 42.38
C PRO A 3 -12.26 76.60 41.48
N PHE A 4 -11.62 75.59 42.08
CA PHE A 4 -11.15 74.28 41.56
C PHE A 4 -11.23 73.97 40.06
N VAL A 5 -10.11 73.47 39.49
CA VAL A 5 -10.11 72.37 38.50
C VAL A 5 -8.90 71.45 38.71
N ARG A 6 -9.16 70.22 39.18
CA ARG A 6 -8.26 69.05 39.11
C ARG A 6 -8.10 68.61 37.65
N LYS A 7 -6.89 68.32 37.19
CA LYS A 7 -6.68 67.54 35.96
C LYS A 7 -5.98 66.22 36.29
N LEU A 8 -6.70 65.14 36.06
CA LEU A 8 -6.27 63.75 36.15
C LEU A 8 -5.23 63.45 35.06
N ALA A 9 -4.21 62.67 35.42
CA ALA A 9 -3.31 62.00 34.50
C ALA A 9 -4.03 60.82 33.83
N PHE A 10 -4.09 60.81 32.50
CA PHE A 10 -4.46 59.63 31.72
C PHE A 10 -3.18 58.86 31.36
N ALA A 11 -2.97 57.72 32.02
CA ALA A 11 -2.00 56.73 31.59
C ALA A 11 -2.63 55.89 30.47
N SER A 12 -2.18 56.08 29.22
CA SER A 12 -2.55 55.23 28.09
C SER A 12 -1.82 53.90 28.19
N ALA A 13 -2.53 52.84 28.56
CA ALA A 13 -2.05 51.46 28.45
C ALA A 13 -2.08 51.03 26.99
N THR A 14 -0.91 50.92 26.36
CA THR A 14 -0.74 50.35 25.02
C THR A 14 -0.83 48.83 25.11
N THR A 15 -2.01 48.26 24.82
CA THR A 15 -2.20 46.81 24.70
C THR A 15 -1.53 46.33 23.41
N LEU A 16 -0.35 45.74 23.54
CA LEU A 16 0.37 45.09 22.45
C LEU A 16 -0.39 43.80 22.07
N ALA A 17 -1.21 43.87 21.02
CA ALA A 17 -1.83 42.68 20.45
C ALA A 17 -0.73 41.83 19.77
N LEU A 18 -0.27 40.79 20.47
CA LEU A 18 0.54 39.74 19.89
C LEU A 18 -0.31 39.04 18.82
N LEU A 19 -0.12 39.44 17.57
CA LEU A 19 -0.46 38.64 16.39
C LEU A 19 0.38 37.37 16.49
N ALA A 20 -0.17 36.34 17.13
CA ALA A 20 0.35 34.99 17.06
C ALA A 20 0.37 34.61 15.58
N CYS A 21 1.55 34.64 14.98
CA CYS A 21 1.78 34.00 13.69
C CYS A 21 1.38 32.54 13.88
N ARG A 22 0.24 32.14 13.29
CA ARG A 22 -0.14 30.74 13.16
C ARG A 22 0.98 30.10 12.36
N SER A 23 1.85 29.35 13.04
CA SER A 23 2.78 28.46 12.35
C SER A 23 1.92 27.53 11.51
N GLU A 24 2.06 27.57 10.18
CA GLU A 24 1.56 26.49 9.34
C GLU A 24 2.08 25.19 9.94
N ASP A 25 1.16 24.32 10.35
CA ASP A 25 1.52 22.99 10.80
C ASP A 25 2.02 22.22 9.59
N ARG A 26 3.35 22.25 9.40
CA ARG A 26 4.07 21.46 8.38
C ARG A 26 4.32 20.03 8.82
N THR A 27 3.84 19.63 10.00
CA THR A 27 4.03 18.29 10.55
C THR A 27 2.85 17.37 10.27
N THR A 28 1.65 17.93 10.05
CA THR A 28 0.47 17.17 9.62
C THR A 28 0.51 16.86 8.13
N GLN A 29 0.66 15.59 7.77
CA GLN A 29 0.75 15.14 6.39
C GLN A 29 0.36 13.66 6.27
N VAL A 30 -0.22 13.27 5.14
CA VAL A 30 -0.29 11.86 4.72
C VAL A 30 0.68 11.67 3.57
N THR A 31 1.69 10.82 3.78
CA THR A 31 2.64 10.43 2.74
C THR A 31 2.19 9.13 2.12
N VAL A 32 1.67 9.20 0.90
CA VAL A 32 1.26 8.04 0.11
C VAL A 32 2.51 7.37 -0.42
N ALA A 33 2.76 6.11 -0.08
CA ALA A 33 3.84 5.31 -0.62
C ALA A 33 3.28 4.35 -1.67
N ILE A 34 3.75 4.52 -2.91
CA ILE A 34 3.25 3.80 -4.08
C ILE A 34 4.33 2.81 -4.52
N THR A 35 4.00 1.53 -4.47
CA THR A 35 4.79 0.43 -5.05
C THR A 35 3.99 -0.21 -6.17
N SER A 36 4.63 -0.98 -7.05
CA SER A 36 3.93 -1.70 -8.10
C SER A 36 4.49 -3.10 -8.30
N GLU A 37 3.58 -4.07 -8.39
CA GLU A 37 3.86 -5.45 -8.78
C GLU A 37 3.77 -5.67 -10.30
N THR A 38 3.37 -4.64 -11.06
CA THR A 38 3.30 -4.67 -12.51
C THR A 38 4.69 -4.51 -13.14
N GLU A 39 4.96 -5.15 -14.27
CA GLU A 39 6.18 -4.94 -15.05
C GLU A 39 6.06 -3.66 -15.90
N ILE A 40 6.99 -2.73 -15.69
CA ILE A 40 7.04 -1.46 -16.39
C ILE A 40 8.03 -1.55 -17.56
N PRO A 41 7.69 -1.06 -18.77
CA PRO A 41 6.43 -0.42 -19.17
C PRO A 41 5.38 -1.40 -19.73
N LYS A 42 5.61 -2.72 -19.67
CA LYS A 42 4.83 -3.70 -20.43
C LYS A 42 3.38 -3.84 -19.96
N GLU A 43 3.14 -3.63 -18.68
CA GLU A 43 1.83 -3.82 -18.05
C GLU A 43 1.21 -2.48 -17.61
N LEU A 44 2.02 -1.43 -17.49
CA LEU A 44 1.61 -0.09 -17.07
C LEU A 44 2.64 0.94 -17.59
N ASP A 45 2.16 2.04 -18.19
CA ASP A 45 2.99 3.15 -18.69
C ASP A 45 2.62 4.51 -18.08
N THR A 46 1.43 4.62 -17.50
CA THR A 46 0.91 5.86 -16.92
C THR A 46 0.29 5.60 -15.55
N LEU A 47 0.57 6.46 -14.58
CA LEU A 47 -0.07 6.47 -13.27
C LEU A 47 -0.86 7.78 -13.09
N GLU A 48 -2.18 7.68 -12.92
CA GLU A 48 -3.00 8.78 -12.43
C GLU A 48 -3.09 8.72 -10.91
N VAL A 49 -2.85 9.86 -10.26
CA VAL A 49 -3.09 10.06 -8.84
C VAL A 49 -4.11 11.17 -8.65
N VAL A 50 -5.22 10.84 -8.01
CA VAL A 50 -6.29 11.80 -7.67
C VAL A 50 -6.38 11.93 -6.16
N VAL A 51 -6.45 13.16 -5.68
CA VAL A 51 -6.71 13.49 -4.27
C VAL A 51 -8.02 14.25 -4.20
N ILE A 52 -8.93 13.75 -3.37
CA ILE A 52 -10.25 14.34 -3.14
C ILE A 52 -10.32 14.75 -1.67
N ASP A 53 -10.64 16.01 -1.41
CA ASP A 53 -10.75 16.55 -0.06
C ASP A 53 -12.08 16.15 0.59
N ALA A 54 -12.23 16.40 1.89
CA ALA A 54 -13.39 15.99 2.68
C ALA A 54 -14.74 16.57 2.20
N ASP A 55 -14.72 17.68 1.45
CA ASP A 55 -15.90 18.28 0.84
C ASP A 55 -16.28 17.66 -0.51
N GLY A 56 -15.55 16.62 -0.94
CA GLY A 56 -15.74 15.92 -2.21
C GLY A 56 -15.10 16.63 -3.41
N SER A 57 -14.42 17.77 -3.20
CA SER A 57 -13.73 18.46 -4.28
C SER A 57 -12.41 17.76 -4.65
N GLU A 58 -12.16 17.65 -5.94
CA GLU A 58 -10.86 17.18 -6.43
C GLU A 58 -9.83 18.27 -6.20
N SER A 59 -8.87 17.95 -5.37
CA SER A 59 -7.89 18.89 -4.88
C SER A 59 -6.56 18.74 -5.64
N SER A 60 -6.32 17.55 -6.23
CA SER A 60 -5.22 17.28 -7.15
C SER A 60 -5.59 16.15 -8.11
N ARG A 61 -5.17 16.26 -9.37
CA ARG A 61 -5.13 15.15 -10.34
C ARG A 61 -3.88 15.30 -11.18
N VAL A 62 -3.03 14.28 -11.14
CA VAL A 62 -1.76 14.28 -11.87
C VAL A 62 -1.60 12.97 -12.62
N LEU A 63 -1.25 13.07 -13.90
CA LEU A 63 -0.82 11.95 -14.73
C LEU A 63 0.72 11.93 -14.73
N HIS A 64 1.29 10.81 -14.32
CA HIS A 64 2.71 10.55 -14.35
C HIS A 64 3.02 9.57 -15.48
N ASP A 65 3.98 9.92 -16.34
CA ASP A 65 4.64 8.95 -17.20
C ASP A 65 5.55 8.09 -16.32
N VAL A 66 5.25 6.81 -16.26
CA VAL A 66 5.99 5.84 -15.44
C VAL A 66 6.70 4.81 -16.27
N GLN A 67 6.96 5.07 -17.56
CA GLN A 67 7.72 4.14 -18.42
C GLN A 67 9.14 3.83 -17.94
N ASN A 68 9.69 4.66 -17.05
CA ASN A 68 10.96 4.40 -16.39
C ASN A 68 10.75 3.44 -15.19
N PRO A 69 11.34 2.22 -15.20
CA PRO A 69 11.21 1.27 -14.09
C PRO A 69 11.65 1.85 -12.72
N ARG A 70 12.55 2.84 -12.70
CA ARG A 70 13.00 3.53 -11.49
C ARG A 70 11.96 4.45 -10.86
N PHE A 71 10.79 4.60 -11.47
CA PHE A 71 9.70 5.40 -10.91
C PHE A 71 9.20 4.81 -9.59
N PHE A 72 9.16 3.48 -9.47
CA PHE A 72 8.71 2.80 -8.26
C PHE A 72 9.89 2.30 -7.40
N PRO A 73 9.84 2.46 -6.06
CA PRO A 73 8.74 3.05 -5.30
C PRO A 73 8.72 4.58 -5.41
N ALA A 74 7.53 5.17 -5.29
CA ALA A 74 7.31 6.63 -5.30
C ALA A 74 6.59 7.09 -4.03
N THR A 75 6.73 8.37 -3.69
CA THR A 75 5.98 8.99 -2.60
C THR A 75 5.28 10.27 -3.03
N LEU A 76 4.05 10.47 -2.55
CA LEU A 76 3.31 11.72 -2.68
C LEU A 76 2.97 12.26 -1.28
N ALA A 77 3.39 13.48 -0.98
CA ALA A 77 2.98 14.20 0.21
C ALA A 77 1.61 14.88 -0.02
N VAL A 78 0.63 14.56 0.81
CA VAL A 78 -0.68 15.21 0.83
C VAL A 78 -0.81 15.97 2.15
N VAL A 79 -1.04 17.28 2.08
CA VAL A 79 -1.08 18.18 3.24
C VAL A 79 -2.47 18.81 3.38
N PRO A 80 -2.94 19.07 4.62
CA PRO A 80 -4.22 19.73 4.83
C PRO A 80 -4.17 21.18 4.30
N ARG A 81 -5.17 21.60 3.52
CA ARG A 81 -5.23 22.96 2.94
C ARG A 81 -5.88 23.98 3.88
N SER A 82 -6.64 23.50 4.86
CA SER A 82 -7.34 24.32 5.84
C SER A 82 -7.62 23.53 7.11
N SER A 83 -8.04 24.20 8.18
CA SER A 83 -8.46 23.52 9.41
C SER A 83 -9.63 22.55 9.20
N ARG A 84 -10.53 22.84 8.24
CA ARG A 84 -11.63 21.93 7.88
C ARG A 84 -11.14 20.62 7.26
N SER A 85 -9.95 20.62 6.64
CA SER A 85 -9.34 19.39 6.13
C SER A 85 -9.02 18.40 7.25
N LEU A 86 -8.82 18.87 8.48
CA LEU A 86 -8.53 18.04 9.65
C LEU A 86 -9.79 17.39 10.26
N GLU A 87 -10.97 17.93 9.96
CA GLU A 87 -12.25 17.44 10.52
C GLU A 87 -12.85 16.28 9.70
N GLY A 88 -12.36 16.05 8.48
CA GLY A 88 -12.87 15.02 7.57
C GLY A 88 -11.81 14.04 7.09
N SER A 89 -12.22 13.16 6.17
CA SER A 89 -11.32 12.23 5.50
C SER A 89 -10.96 12.74 4.11
N LEU A 90 -9.73 12.51 3.69
CA LEU A 90 -9.29 12.66 2.31
C LEU A 90 -9.39 11.31 1.60
N THR A 91 -9.66 11.34 0.30
CA THR A 91 -9.59 10.14 -0.56
C THR A 91 -8.41 10.25 -1.50
N VAL A 92 -7.61 9.20 -1.58
CA VAL A 92 -6.56 9.04 -2.60
C VAL A 92 -6.99 7.93 -3.54
N GLU A 93 -6.96 8.20 -4.83
CA GLU A 93 -7.17 7.21 -5.89
C GLU A 93 -5.90 7.07 -6.73
N LEU A 94 -5.51 5.83 -6.99
CA LEU A 94 -4.46 5.47 -7.92
C LEU A 94 -5.07 4.68 -9.07
N ARG A 95 -4.77 5.08 -10.31
CA ARG A 95 -5.13 4.33 -11.52
C ARG A 95 -3.89 4.13 -12.38
N GLY A 96 -3.57 2.87 -12.65
CA GLY A 96 -2.54 2.50 -13.60
C GLY A 96 -3.15 2.27 -14.99
N TYR A 97 -2.51 2.78 -16.03
CA TYR A 97 -2.95 2.62 -17.41
C TYR A 97 -1.85 2.02 -18.28
N LEU A 98 -2.28 1.43 -19.39
CA LEU A 98 -1.40 0.95 -20.45
C LEU A 98 -1.97 1.42 -21.79
N ASN A 99 -1.16 2.12 -22.57
CA ASN A 99 -1.48 2.68 -23.89
C ASN A 99 -2.73 3.57 -23.89
N GLY A 100 -2.98 4.31 -22.80
CA GLY A 100 -4.12 5.24 -22.68
C GLY A 100 -5.51 4.59 -22.74
N LYS A 101 -5.61 3.27 -22.48
CA LYS A 101 -6.88 2.52 -22.45
C LYS A 101 -7.58 2.65 -21.08
N ASP A 102 -8.51 1.75 -20.77
CA ASP A 102 -9.08 1.60 -19.42
C ASP A 102 -7.98 1.42 -18.37
N ALA A 103 -8.26 1.83 -17.13
CA ALA A 103 -7.37 1.57 -16.00
C ALA A 103 -7.14 0.05 -15.85
N GLN A 104 -5.87 -0.36 -15.91
CA GLN A 104 -5.43 -1.74 -15.73
C GLN A 104 -5.37 -2.12 -14.25
N VAL A 105 -5.17 -1.16 -13.35
CA VAL A 105 -5.17 -1.40 -11.91
C VAL A 105 -5.73 -0.18 -11.19
N PHE A 106 -6.49 -0.40 -10.12
CA PHE A 106 -7.12 0.64 -9.33
C PHE A 106 -6.93 0.39 -7.84
N ARG A 107 -6.58 1.44 -7.11
CA ARG A 107 -6.57 1.48 -5.66
C ARG A 107 -7.21 2.76 -5.14
N ARG A 108 -7.95 2.64 -4.05
CA ARG A 108 -8.52 3.76 -3.30
C ARG A 108 -8.22 3.60 -1.82
N ALA A 109 -7.93 4.71 -1.16
CA ALA A 109 -7.86 4.79 0.28
C ALA A 109 -8.61 6.04 0.77
N VAL A 110 -9.39 5.88 1.83
CA VAL A 110 -10.06 6.97 2.56
C VAL A 110 -9.45 7.04 3.94
N VAL A 111 -8.77 8.13 4.26
CA VAL A 111 -7.99 8.30 5.49
C VAL A 111 -8.17 9.71 6.05
N SER A 112 -8.05 9.88 7.36
CA SER A 112 -8.05 11.19 8.00
C SER A 112 -6.63 11.62 8.37
N TYR A 113 -6.40 12.93 8.40
CA TYR A 113 -5.19 13.48 8.99
C TYR A 113 -5.17 13.23 10.51
N VAL A 114 -3.96 13.18 11.08
CA VAL A 114 -3.77 13.25 12.52
C VAL A 114 -2.88 14.45 12.79
N GLU A 115 -3.41 15.42 13.54
CA GLU A 115 -2.71 16.66 13.83
C GLU A 115 -1.34 16.38 14.48
N GLY A 116 -0.30 17.06 14.00
CA GLY A 116 1.07 16.88 14.45
C GLY A 116 1.79 15.63 13.91
N ARG A 117 1.17 14.83 13.02
CA ARG A 117 1.76 13.58 12.52
C ARG A 117 1.88 13.54 10.99
N THR A 118 3.02 13.00 10.54
CA THR A 118 3.23 12.61 9.14
C THR A 118 2.99 11.11 9.01
N LEU A 119 1.80 10.71 8.56
CA LEU A 119 1.43 9.29 8.42
C LEU A 119 2.00 8.70 7.12
N LEU A 120 2.38 7.42 7.16
CA LEU A 120 2.69 6.62 5.99
C LEU A 120 1.43 5.85 5.56
N LEU A 121 0.93 6.10 4.35
CA LEU A 121 -0.16 5.35 3.74
C LEU A 121 0.38 4.49 2.59
N PRO A 122 0.59 3.17 2.80
CA PRO A 122 0.96 2.26 1.73
C PRO A 122 -0.21 2.06 0.75
N MET A 123 0.02 2.25 -0.54
CA MET A 123 -0.95 2.00 -1.61
C MET A 123 -0.30 1.21 -2.75
N PRO A 124 0.01 -0.08 -2.55
CA PRO A 124 0.62 -0.93 -3.57
C PRO A 124 -0.35 -1.20 -4.73
N LEU A 125 0.13 -1.07 -5.97
CA LEU A 125 -0.55 -1.56 -7.17
C LEU A 125 -0.31 -3.07 -7.29
N ARG A 126 -1.27 -3.84 -6.77
CA ARG A 126 -1.18 -5.30 -6.67
C ARG A 126 -1.65 -6.01 -7.93
N MET A 127 -1.01 -7.12 -8.24
CA MET A 127 -1.34 -7.96 -9.40
C MET A 127 -2.73 -8.61 -9.28
N ALA A 128 -3.14 -8.95 -8.06
CA ALA A 128 -4.48 -9.46 -7.77
C ALA A 128 -5.61 -8.50 -8.21
N CYS A 129 -5.30 -7.21 -8.38
CA CYS A 129 -6.24 -6.16 -8.80
C CYS A 129 -6.06 -5.72 -10.26
N PHE A 130 -5.32 -6.49 -11.05
CA PHE A 130 -5.10 -6.19 -12.45
C PHE A 130 -6.31 -6.55 -13.31
N ASN A 131 -6.60 -5.69 -14.28
CA ASN A 131 -7.82 -5.67 -15.09
C ASN A 131 -9.13 -5.65 -14.27
N PHE A 132 -9.05 -5.28 -13.00
CA PHE A 132 -10.22 -5.19 -12.13
C PHE A 132 -11.10 -4.02 -12.55
N ARG A 133 -12.40 -4.26 -12.81
CA ARG A 133 -13.31 -3.29 -13.44
C ARG A 133 -13.76 -2.12 -12.56
N GLY A 134 -13.22 -2.02 -11.34
CA GLY A 134 -13.55 -1.01 -10.34
C GLY A 134 -14.51 -1.55 -9.27
N CYS A 135 -14.65 -0.79 -8.19
CA CYS A 135 -15.51 -1.08 -7.05
C CYS A 135 -16.55 0.03 -6.83
N GLY A 136 -17.45 -0.16 -5.85
CA GLY A 136 -18.36 0.89 -5.41
C GLY A 136 -17.64 2.16 -4.94
N ALA A 137 -18.41 3.21 -4.65
CA ALA A 137 -17.87 4.54 -4.32
C ALA A 137 -16.96 4.55 -3.08
N ASP A 138 -17.24 3.71 -2.08
CA ASP A 138 -16.51 3.63 -0.80
C ASP A 138 -15.58 2.40 -0.70
N GLU A 139 -15.32 1.76 -1.84
CA GLU A 139 -14.59 0.50 -1.91
C GLU A 139 -13.33 0.64 -2.77
N THR A 140 -12.41 -0.30 -2.59
CA THR A 140 -11.20 -0.47 -3.39
C THR A 140 -11.06 -1.94 -3.77
N CYS A 141 -10.33 -2.23 -4.84
CA CYS A 141 -9.87 -3.59 -5.04
C CYS A 141 -8.82 -3.93 -3.98
N SER A 142 -8.95 -5.10 -3.36
CA SER A 142 -7.94 -5.76 -2.53
C SER A 142 -8.11 -7.27 -2.67
N GLY A 143 -7.04 -7.97 -3.03
CA GLY A 143 -7.04 -9.43 -3.20
C GLY A 143 -7.98 -9.91 -4.30
N GLY A 144 -8.20 -9.10 -5.34
CA GLY A 144 -9.13 -9.43 -6.42
C GLY A 144 -10.60 -9.37 -6.02
N THR A 145 -10.94 -8.65 -4.95
CA THR A 145 -12.32 -8.42 -4.49
C THR A 145 -12.51 -6.96 -4.08
N CYS A 146 -13.76 -6.49 -4.06
CA CYS A 146 -14.07 -5.18 -3.50
C CYS A 146 -14.08 -5.24 -1.98
N GLN A 147 -13.31 -4.35 -1.36
CA GLN A 147 -13.17 -4.19 0.08
C GLN A 147 -13.39 -2.72 0.44
N PRO A 148 -13.78 -2.39 1.68
CA PRO A 148 -13.86 -1.01 2.13
C PRO A 148 -12.54 -0.26 1.90
N ALA A 149 -12.61 0.95 1.34
CA ALA A 149 -11.44 1.79 1.11
C ALA A 149 -10.97 2.52 2.39
N ARG A 150 -11.73 2.45 3.49
CA ARG A 150 -11.41 3.13 4.74
C ARG A 150 -10.16 2.55 5.39
N VAL A 151 -9.23 3.44 5.74
CA VAL A 151 -8.02 3.12 6.49
C VAL A 151 -8.02 3.91 7.79
N GLU A 152 -8.01 3.20 8.91
CA GLU A 152 -7.95 3.82 10.23
C GLU A 152 -6.60 4.48 10.46
N ALA A 153 -6.58 5.81 10.62
CA ALA A 153 -5.35 6.59 10.76
C ALA A 153 -4.49 6.17 11.97
N SER A 154 -5.12 5.63 13.02
CA SER A 154 -4.42 5.08 14.19
C SER A 154 -3.62 3.82 13.90
N SER A 155 -3.96 3.09 12.83
CA SER A 155 -3.20 1.91 12.40
C SER A 155 -1.99 2.28 11.54
N LEU A 156 -1.90 3.53 11.07
CA LEU A 156 -0.80 4.01 10.25
C LEU A 156 0.40 4.44 11.10
N ALA A 157 1.57 3.94 10.71
CA ALA A 157 2.84 4.34 11.28
C ALA A 157 3.23 5.75 10.80
N ASP A 158 4.12 6.40 11.54
CA ASP A 158 4.76 7.62 11.04
C ASP A 158 5.67 7.30 9.85
N TYR A 159 5.70 8.24 8.91
CA TYR A 159 6.54 8.20 7.73
C TYR A 159 8.02 8.14 8.10
N ASP A 160 8.70 7.23 7.44
CA ASP A 160 10.13 7.02 7.50
C ASP A 160 10.54 6.55 6.10
N ASP A 161 11.46 7.27 5.45
CA ASP A 161 11.90 6.99 4.09
C ASP A 161 12.44 5.55 3.97
N ARG A 162 13.03 5.02 5.05
CA ARG A 162 13.54 3.65 5.12
C ARG A 162 12.46 2.61 4.96
N LYS A 163 11.19 2.90 5.33
CA LYS A 163 10.04 2.00 5.17
C LYS A 163 9.48 1.98 3.74
N VAL A 164 9.93 2.88 2.87
CA VAL A 164 9.52 2.95 1.46
C VAL A 164 10.65 2.51 0.54
N PHE A 165 11.84 3.07 0.74
CA PHE A 165 12.97 2.90 -0.18
C PHE A 165 13.96 1.82 0.25
N GLY A 166 13.70 1.08 1.33
CA GLY A 166 14.47 -0.12 1.72
C GLY A 166 15.98 -0.01 1.52
N ARG A 167 16.68 0.70 2.42
CA ARG A 167 18.15 0.81 2.35
C ARG A 167 18.81 -0.55 2.59
N SER A 168 19.95 -0.79 1.94
CA SER A 168 20.63 -2.09 1.70
C SER A 168 21.12 -2.90 2.91
N ALA A 169 20.60 -2.67 4.12
CA ALA A 169 20.86 -3.59 5.22
C ALA A 169 19.87 -4.78 5.12
N PRO A 170 20.35 -6.04 5.18
CA PRO A 170 19.53 -7.24 4.91
C PRO A 170 18.38 -7.47 5.90
N GLU A 171 18.35 -6.76 7.03
CA GLU A 171 17.24 -6.82 7.99
C GLU A 171 16.21 -5.70 7.79
N SER A 172 16.53 -4.63 7.04
CA SER A 172 15.62 -3.49 6.86
C SER A 172 14.76 -3.57 5.59
N CYS A 173 15.09 -4.46 4.65
CA CYS A 173 14.37 -4.60 3.39
C CYS A 173 14.30 -6.06 2.93
N PHE A 174 13.41 -6.35 2.00
CA PHE A 174 13.20 -7.67 1.41
C PHE A 174 13.93 -7.76 0.06
N ASP A 175 14.99 -8.57 0.00
CA ASP A 175 15.70 -8.89 -1.25
C ASP A 175 14.96 -10.01 -1.96
N GLU A 176 14.07 -9.64 -2.88
CA GLU A 176 13.21 -10.57 -3.59
C GLU A 176 13.99 -11.63 -4.36
N ALA A 177 15.02 -11.23 -5.12
CA ALA A 177 15.81 -12.15 -5.94
C ALA A 177 16.52 -13.22 -5.08
N THR A 178 17.13 -12.81 -3.97
CA THR A 178 17.78 -13.74 -3.03
C THR A 178 16.76 -14.60 -2.31
N CYS A 179 15.70 -13.98 -1.76
CA CYS A 179 14.77 -14.64 -0.87
C CYS A 179 13.81 -15.61 -1.55
N ILE A 180 13.58 -15.47 -2.86
CA ILE A 180 12.74 -16.40 -3.62
C ILE A 180 13.53 -17.33 -4.54
N SER A 181 14.86 -17.24 -4.52
CA SER A 181 15.73 -18.17 -5.24
C SER A 181 15.51 -19.62 -4.79
N GLY A 182 15.34 -20.53 -5.75
CA GLY A 182 15.10 -21.95 -5.47
C GLY A 182 13.71 -22.25 -4.88
N SER A 183 12.73 -21.36 -5.07
CA SER A 183 11.36 -21.61 -4.67
C SER A 183 10.80 -22.90 -5.28
N GLN A 184 9.99 -23.62 -4.51
CA GLN A 184 9.36 -24.87 -4.93
C GLN A 184 7.85 -24.72 -4.99
N LYS A 185 7.24 -25.25 -6.05
CA LYS A 185 5.78 -25.30 -6.19
C LYS A 185 5.20 -26.25 -5.14
N VAL A 186 4.15 -25.82 -4.45
CA VAL A 186 3.43 -26.64 -3.46
C VAL A 186 1.96 -26.82 -3.85
N PRO A 187 1.37 -28.00 -3.59
CA PRO A 187 -0.06 -28.20 -3.77
C PRO A 187 -0.85 -27.46 -2.67
N VAL A 188 -1.95 -26.83 -3.07
CA VAL A 188 -2.93 -26.23 -2.17
C VAL A 188 -4.14 -27.15 -2.06
N ARG A 189 -4.62 -27.35 -0.83
CA ARG A 189 -5.85 -28.09 -0.57
C ARG A 189 -7.06 -27.21 -0.90
N PRO A 190 -7.93 -27.64 -1.82
CA PRO A 190 -9.07 -26.81 -2.22
C PRO A 190 -10.12 -26.65 -1.12
N GLU A 191 -10.16 -27.54 -0.13
CA GLU A 191 -11.17 -27.56 0.92
C GLU A 191 -10.98 -26.43 1.95
N ASP A 192 -9.73 -26.05 2.22
CA ASP A 192 -9.38 -25.10 3.28
C ASP A 192 -8.31 -24.07 2.88
N CYS A 193 -7.85 -24.09 1.62
CA CYS A 193 -6.80 -23.24 1.09
C CYS A 193 -5.47 -23.31 1.84
N THR A 194 -5.18 -24.48 2.43
CA THR A 194 -3.92 -24.72 3.13
C THR A 194 -2.90 -25.47 2.27
N PHE A 195 -1.62 -25.25 2.55
CA PHE A 195 -0.48 -25.92 1.93
C PHE A 195 0.54 -26.33 2.99
N ALA A 196 1.40 -27.30 2.67
CA ALA A 196 2.45 -27.74 3.58
C ALA A 196 3.59 -26.71 3.62
N LEU A 197 4.09 -26.42 4.83
CA LEU A 197 5.33 -25.67 5.01
C LEU A 197 6.51 -26.63 5.15
N PRO A 198 7.72 -26.25 4.69
CA PRO A 198 8.93 -27.02 4.95
C PRO A 198 9.17 -27.19 6.46
N GLU A 199 9.70 -28.34 6.87
CA GLU A 199 9.99 -28.63 8.28
C GLU A 199 10.91 -27.57 8.89
N GLY A 200 10.59 -27.14 10.13
CA GLY A 200 11.37 -26.14 10.85
C GLY A 200 11.28 -24.71 10.32
N SER A 201 10.46 -24.46 9.29
CA SER A 201 10.28 -23.12 8.72
C SER A 201 9.35 -22.22 9.53
N SER A 202 8.61 -22.75 10.49
CA SER A 202 7.76 -21.99 11.42
C SER A 202 7.95 -22.46 12.86
N ARG A 203 7.90 -21.50 13.77
CA ARG A 203 7.88 -21.70 15.22
C ARG A 203 6.91 -20.71 15.84
N GLU A 204 6.20 -21.14 16.87
CA GLU A 204 5.25 -20.27 17.56
C GLU A 204 5.96 -19.04 18.14
N GLY A 205 5.37 -17.87 17.95
CA GLY A 205 5.92 -16.59 18.42
C GLY A 205 7.09 -16.04 17.59
N GLU A 206 7.56 -16.76 16.56
CA GLU A 206 8.59 -16.30 15.64
C GLU A 206 8.01 -15.94 14.26
N ARG A 207 8.63 -14.96 13.60
CA ARG A 207 8.38 -14.71 12.19
C ARG A 207 8.78 -15.95 11.38
N PRO A 208 7.91 -16.52 10.53
CA PRO A 208 8.25 -17.72 9.78
C PRO A 208 9.47 -17.51 8.89
N ARG A 209 10.31 -18.53 8.75
CA ARG A 209 11.47 -18.60 7.83
C ARG A 209 11.10 -19.24 6.50
N VAL A 210 9.98 -18.78 5.95
CA VAL A 210 9.46 -19.20 4.66
C VAL A 210 8.75 -18.04 3.99
N ASN A 211 9.04 -17.81 2.71
CA ASN A 211 8.31 -16.91 1.86
C ASN A 211 7.33 -17.71 1.01
N VAL A 212 6.15 -17.13 0.81
CA VAL A 212 5.10 -17.69 -0.03
C VAL A 212 4.91 -16.74 -1.20
N SER A 213 4.80 -17.28 -2.40
CA SER A 213 4.66 -16.49 -3.62
C SER A 213 3.60 -17.09 -4.53
N ILE A 214 2.95 -16.22 -5.30
CA ILE A 214 1.92 -16.60 -6.27
C ILE A 214 2.41 -16.30 -7.67
N ARG A 215 2.19 -17.25 -8.58
CA ARG A 215 2.27 -16.95 -10.01
C ARG A 215 0.88 -16.57 -10.51
N TRP A 216 0.77 -15.39 -11.11
CA TRP A 216 -0.47 -14.88 -11.66
C TRP A 216 -0.57 -15.14 -13.16
N LYS A 217 -1.79 -15.25 -13.69
CA LYS A 217 -2.01 -15.42 -15.12
C LYS A 217 -1.62 -14.17 -15.91
N ALA A 218 -1.82 -12.97 -15.37
CA ALA A 218 -1.33 -11.73 -15.98
C ALA A 218 0.21 -11.62 -15.99
N ALA A 219 0.90 -12.29 -15.06
CA ALA A 219 2.36 -12.27 -14.92
C ALA A 219 2.96 -13.69 -14.94
N PRO A 220 2.85 -14.45 -16.05
CA PRO A 220 3.16 -15.89 -16.06
C PRO A 220 4.66 -16.21 -15.98
N SER A 221 5.54 -15.23 -16.19
CA SER A 221 7.00 -15.39 -16.18
C SER A 221 7.64 -15.21 -14.79
N ARG A 222 6.87 -14.75 -13.80
CA ARG A 222 7.38 -14.38 -12.48
C ARG A 222 6.44 -14.78 -11.35
N VAL A 223 6.97 -14.82 -10.13
CA VAL A 223 6.21 -15.04 -8.90
C VAL A 223 6.28 -13.82 -8.00
N ILE A 224 5.17 -13.51 -7.36
CA ILE A 224 5.00 -12.31 -6.54
C ILE A 224 4.86 -12.75 -5.09
N VAL A 225 5.67 -12.16 -4.21
CA VAL A 225 5.69 -12.53 -2.78
C VAL A 225 4.46 -12.01 -2.08
N LEU A 226 3.85 -12.90 -1.28
CA LEU A 226 2.74 -12.57 -0.39
C LEU A 226 3.28 -12.11 0.96
N ASP A 227 2.62 -11.12 1.54
CA ASP A 227 2.91 -10.66 2.89
C ASP A 227 2.35 -11.66 3.91
N VAL A 228 3.17 -12.03 4.90
CA VAL A 228 2.69 -12.84 6.02
C VAL A 228 1.74 -12.01 6.89
N ASP A 229 0.71 -12.68 7.40
CA ASP A 229 -0.35 -12.13 8.27
C ASP A 229 -1.24 -11.06 7.62
N ASP A 230 -1.16 -10.85 6.31
CA ASP A 230 -2.15 -10.05 5.59
C ASP A 230 -3.44 -10.90 5.36
N PRO A 231 -4.59 -10.49 5.93
CA PRO A 231 -5.81 -11.29 5.93
C PRO A 231 -6.52 -11.33 4.56
N ILE A 232 -6.18 -10.43 3.63
CA ILE A 232 -6.85 -10.29 2.33
C ILE A 232 -5.95 -10.70 1.18
N GLU A 233 -4.69 -10.29 1.19
CA GLU A 233 -3.72 -10.45 0.10
C GLU A 233 -2.50 -11.30 0.47
N GLY A 234 -2.47 -11.81 1.70
CA GLY A 234 -1.33 -12.54 2.24
C GLY A 234 -1.56 -14.02 2.49
N TRP A 235 -0.93 -14.49 3.57
CA TRP A 235 -1.05 -15.86 4.07
C TRP A 235 -0.69 -15.90 5.56
N THR A 236 -1.10 -16.95 6.27
CA THR A 236 -0.81 -17.15 7.70
C THR A 236 -0.31 -18.56 7.99
N VAL A 237 0.37 -18.76 9.12
CA VAL A 237 0.70 -20.10 9.62
C VAL A 237 -0.49 -20.68 10.39
N VAL A 238 -0.82 -21.94 10.14
CA VAL A 238 -1.85 -22.70 10.86
C VAL A 238 -1.29 -24.05 11.28
N GLY A 239 -1.44 -24.43 12.55
CA GLY A 239 -0.96 -25.72 13.07
C GLY A 239 0.57 -25.89 13.15
N GLY A 240 1.35 -24.87 12.81
CA GLY A 240 2.81 -24.86 12.93
C GLY A 240 3.56 -25.55 11.78
N ASP A 241 2.87 -26.31 10.93
CA ASP A 241 3.42 -27.05 9.79
C ASP A 241 2.69 -26.75 8.46
N ARG A 242 1.66 -25.89 8.51
CA ARG A 242 0.89 -25.48 7.32
C ARG A 242 0.80 -23.98 7.19
N GLY A 243 0.73 -23.53 5.95
CA GLY A 243 0.34 -22.18 5.58
C GLY A 243 -1.12 -22.19 5.11
N LYS A 244 -1.81 -21.06 5.29
CA LYS A 244 -3.15 -20.81 4.78
C LYS A 244 -3.13 -19.54 3.95
N LEU A 245 -3.61 -19.62 2.71
CA LEU A 245 -3.79 -18.43 1.86
C LEU A 245 -4.89 -17.53 2.42
N SER A 246 -4.73 -16.21 2.27
CA SER A 246 -5.80 -15.25 2.55
C SER A 246 -7.02 -15.49 1.67
N ALA A 247 -8.16 -14.90 2.05
CA ALA A 247 -9.41 -15.10 1.33
C ALA A 247 -9.33 -14.69 -0.16
N GLY A 248 -8.72 -13.54 -0.47
CA GLY A 248 -8.60 -13.05 -1.85
C GLY A 248 -7.70 -13.93 -2.72
N VAL A 249 -6.54 -14.34 -2.19
CA VAL A 249 -5.60 -15.21 -2.90
C VAL A 249 -6.19 -16.61 -3.11
N CYS A 250 -6.81 -17.17 -2.07
CA CYS A 250 -7.51 -18.45 -2.12
C CYS A 250 -8.59 -18.45 -3.20
N ALA A 251 -9.45 -17.43 -3.21
CA ALA A 251 -10.51 -17.30 -4.20
C ALA A 251 -9.91 -17.15 -5.61
N SER A 252 -8.80 -16.43 -5.76
CA SER A 252 -8.15 -16.25 -7.06
C SER A 252 -7.49 -17.52 -7.60
N LEU A 253 -7.08 -18.43 -6.73
CA LEU A 253 -6.44 -19.69 -7.10
C LEU A 253 -7.46 -20.75 -7.47
N LEU A 254 -8.50 -20.90 -6.64
CA LEU A 254 -9.46 -22.00 -6.79
C LEU A 254 -10.64 -21.65 -7.69
N ASP A 255 -10.77 -20.37 -8.08
CA ASP A 255 -11.85 -19.84 -8.92
C ASP A 255 -13.21 -20.40 -8.50
N PRO A 256 -13.81 -19.87 -7.42
CA PRO A 256 -15.04 -20.44 -6.87
C PRO A 256 -16.24 -20.30 -7.82
N GLU A 257 -16.12 -19.52 -8.91
CA GLU A 257 -17.22 -19.22 -9.82
C GLU A 257 -17.02 -19.85 -11.21
N PRO A 258 -17.70 -20.97 -11.50
CA PRO A 258 -17.59 -21.65 -12.78
C PRO A 258 -18.13 -20.83 -13.96
N ASP A 259 -19.04 -19.87 -13.74
CA ASP A 259 -19.56 -18.98 -14.78
C ASP A 259 -18.67 -17.73 -14.95
N PRO A 260 -17.93 -17.59 -16.08
CA PRO A 260 -17.07 -16.43 -16.32
C PRO A 260 -17.78 -15.08 -16.24
N LYS A 261 -19.11 -15.04 -16.42
CA LYS A 261 -19.90 -13.80 -16.35
C LYS A 261 -20.19 -13.34 -14.93
N LYS A 262 -20.07 -14.23 -13.94
CA LYS A 262 -20.29 -13.94 -12.52
C LYS A 262 -19.00 -13.76 -11.74
N ARG A 263 -17.86 -14.06 -12.37
CA ARG A 263 -16.55 -13.90 -11.75
C ARG A 263 -16.34 -12.46 -11.32
N GLN A 264 -16.10 -12.29 -10.03
CA GLN A 264 -15.63 -11.03 -9.46
C GLN A 264 -14.10 -10.93 -9.50
N ILE A 265 -13.42 -12.06 -9.78
CA ILE A 265 -11.97 -12.15 -9.82
C ILE A 265 -11.52 -12.06 -11.28
N TYR A 266 -10.73 -11.03 -11.57
CA TYR A 266 -10.33 -10.69 -12.94
C TYR A 266 -8.99 -11.28 -13.35
N ASP A 267 -8.08 -11.49 -12.40
CA ASP A 267 -6.84 -12.23 -12.64
C ASP A 267 -6.77 -13.50 -11.80
N GLN A 268 -6.30 -14.57 -12.43
CA GLN A 268 -6.29 -15.91 -11.84
C GLN A 268 -4.91 -16.21 -11.27
N ALA A 269 -4.85 -16.59 -9.99
CA ALA A 269 -3.65 -17.19 -9.43
C ALA A 269 -3.50 -18.60 -10.02
N LEU A 270 -2.30 -18.92 -10.52
CA LEU A 270 -2.02 -20.20 -11.16
C LEU A 270 -1.49 -21.21 -10.15
N ASP A 271 -0.46 -20.83 -9.39
CA ASP A 271 0.30 -21.73 -8.53
C ASP A 271 0.85 -21.02 -7.29
N VAL A 272 1.05 -21.80 -6.21
CA VAL A 272 1.75 -21.36 -4.99
C VAL A 272 3.16 -21.91 -4.95
N TRP A 273 4.10 -21.06 -4.55
CA TRP A 273 5.52 -21.34 -4.43
C TRP A 273 6.02 -21.00 -3.03
N VAL A 274 6.95 -21.79 -2.50
CA VAL A 274 7.57 -21.56 -1.18
C VAL A 274 9.09 -21.53 -1.27
N SER A 275 9.72 -20.65 -0.49
CA SER A 275 11.19 -20.57 -0.33
C SER A 275 11.57 -20.36 1.13
N THR A 276 12.60 -21.07 1.61
CA THR A 276 13.09 -20.98 3.00
C THR A 276 14.36 -20.14 3.15
N ARG A 277 14.77 -19.42 2.09
CA ARG A 277 16.03 -18.65 2.08
C ARG A 277 16.05 -17.50 3.10
N CYS A 278 14.89 -16.93 3.39
CA CYS A 278 14.74 -15.75 4.23
C CYS A 278 13.51 -15.89 5.16
N ALA A 279 13.42 -14.97 6.13
CA ALA A 279 12.17 -14.73 6.85
C ALA A 279 11.05 -14.27 5.90
N ALA A 280 9.80 -14.60 6.24
CA ALA A 280 8.59 -14.31 5.50
C ALA A 280 8.37 -12.81 5.36
N LYS A 281 8.29 -12.25 4.14
CA LYS A 281 8.04 -10.81 3.94
C LYS A 281 6.81 -10.32 4.71
N THR A 282 6.89 -9.16 5.36
CA THR A 282 5.73 -8.49 5.99
C THR A 282 5.24 -7.33 5.13
N GLY A 283 3.99 -6.92 5.32
CA GLY A 283 3.40 -5.76 4.62
C GLY A 283 4.09 -4.43 4.91
N THR A 284 4.81 -4.33 6.03
CA THR A 284 5.58 -3.14 6.43
C THR A 284 7.04 -3.19 5.99
N GLN A 285 7.52 -4.33 5.49
CA GLN A 285 8.89 -4.47 5.01
C GLN A 285 8.97 -3.99 3.55
N PRO A 286 9.76 -2.94 3.26
CA PRO A 286 10.00 -2.50 1.89
C PRO A 286 10.85 -3.52 1.15
N TYR A 287 10.81 -3.49 -0.17
CA TYR A 287 11.79 -4.21 -0.98
C TYR A 287 13.14 -3.50 -0.96
N CYS A 288 14.22 -4.27 -1.07
CA CYS A 288 15.56 -3.69 -1.21
C CYS A 288 15.68 -3.02 -2.57
N THR A 289 16.30 -1.84 -2.63
CA THR A 289 16.61 -1.16 -3.90
C THR A 289 17.38 -2.09 -4.83
N SER A 290 16.83 -2.36 -6.01
CA SER A 290 17.50 -3.11 -7.07
C SER A 290 18.37 -2.18 -7.91
N ASN A 291 19.39 -2.70 -8.58
CA ASN A 291 20.22 -1.92 -9.50
C ASN A 291 19.43 -1.37 -10.71
N ASP A 292 18.37 -2.10 -11.07
CA ASP A 292 17.44 -1.73 -12.14
C ASP A 292 16.38 -0.72 -11.65
N GLY A 293 16.31 -0.51 -10.33
CA GLY A 293 15.52 0.49 -9.61
C GLY A 293 14.06 0.13 -9.38
N HIS A 294 13.44 -0.73 -10.20
CA HIS A 294 12.11 -1.27 -9.91
C HIS A 294 12.24 -2.43 -8.92
N VAL A 295 11.46 -2.36 -7.85
CA VAL A 295 11.37 -3.38 -6.80
C VAL A 295 9.94 -3.89 -6.64
N GLY A 296 9.79 -5.16 -6.28
CA GLY A 296 8.49 -5.77 -6.00
C GLY A 296 7.69 -6.21 -7.23
N ILE A 297 8.30 -6.24 -8.42
CA ILE A 297 7.68 -6.79 -9.63
C ILE A 297 7.50 -8.31 -9.56
N GLY A 298 8.14 -9.00 -8.62
CA GLY A 298 8.23 -10.45 -8.61
C GLY A 298 9.51 -10.93 -9.30
N ALA A 299 10.14 -11.99 -8.80
CA ALA A 299 11.30 -12.56 -9.47
C ALA A 299 10.89 -13.61 -10.51
N THR A 300 11.70 -13.68 -11.57
CA THR A 300 11.60 -14.76 -12.54
C THR A 300 11.85 -16.09 -11.87
N LEU A 301 11.03 -17.09 -12.20
CA LEU A 301 11.31 -18.47 -11.85
C LEU A 301 12.52 -18.91 -12.67
N THR A 302 13.72 -18.75 -12.12
CA THR A 302 14.92 -19.33 -12.72
C THR A 302 14.81 -20.84 -12.49
N PRO A 303 14.85 -21.67 -13.55
CA PRO A 303 14.96 -23.11 -13.32
C PRO A 303 16.23 -23.40 -12.50
N PRO A 304 16.18 -24.39 -11.60
CA PRO A 304 17.34 -24.79 -10.80
C PRO A 304 18.52 -25.23 -11.68
#